data_AF-A0A542E5R6-F1
#
_entry.id   AF-A0A542E5R6-F1
#
_cell.length_a   1.000
_cell.length_b   1.000
_cell.length_c   1.000
_cell.angle_alpha   90.00
_cell.angle_beta   90.00
_cell.angle_gamma   90.00
#
_symmetry.space_group_name_H-M   'P 1'
#
loop_
_entity.id
_entity.type
_entity.pdbx_description
1 polymer ?
#
loop_
_entity_poly.entity_id
_entity_poly.type
_entity_poly.pdbx_seq_one_letter_code
_entity_poly.pdbx_strand_id
1 'polypeptide(L)'
;MGDWDKTVGRADLGTQEGQRVLERFLDAHPDTFVDDYAATDPTEDFAETFAVWCALGEDGADGSHPVDQRLHDIASDPSVTSVAGPGCARIRQGLADAS
;
A
#
# COMPACT_ATOMS: atom_id res chain seq x y z
N MET A 1 10.89 -5.71 0.69
CA MET A 1 11.81 -4.56 0.58
C MET A 1 13.18 -4.83 -0.04
N GLY A 2 13.89 -5.95 0.24
CA GLY A 2 15.32 -6.06 -0.12
C GLY A 2 15.69 -6.06 -1.62
N ASP A 3 14.75 -6.36 -2.51
CA ASP A 3 14.96 -6.28 -3.96
C ASP A 3 14.57 -4.90 -4.52
N TRP A 4 13.43 -4.37 -4.08
CA TRP A 4 12.98 -3.00 -4.37
C TRP A 4 14.05 -1.95 -4.05
N ASP A 5 14.69 -2.02 -2.87
CA ASP A 5 15.74 -1.07 -2.45
C ASP A 5 16.99 -1.13 -3.36
N LYS A 6 17.22 -2.25 -4.02
CA LYS A 6 18.35 -2.43 -4.95
C LYS A 6 18.00 -2.01 -6.38
N THR A 7 16.70 -1.93 -6.70
CA THR A 7 16.18 -1.59 -8.02
C THR A 7 15.53 -0.20 -7.98
N VAL A 8 14.22 -0.15 -7.73
CA VAL A 8 13.39 1.07 -7.73
C VAL A 8 13.87 2.10 -6.72
N GLY A 9 14.28 1.68 -5.51
CA GLY A 9 14.72 2.59 -4.45
C GLY A 9 16.00 3.39 -4.75
N ARG A 10 16.69 3.08 -5.84
CA ARG A 10 17.86 3.82 -6.35
C ARG A 10 17.60 4.54 -7.67
N ALA A 11 16.44 4.32 -8.28
CA ALA A 11 16.08 4.91 -9.55
C ALA A 11 15.57 6.35 -9.33
N ASP A 12 15.93 7.26 -10.23
CA ASP A 12 15.31 8.59 -10.29
C ASP A 12 13.96 8.49 -11.01
N LEU A 13 12.88 8.34 -10.23
CA LEU A 13 11.51 8.24 -10.72
C LEU A 13 11.01 9.52 -11.41
N GLY A 14 11.74 10.65 -11.33
CA GLY A 14 11.45 11.86 -12.11
C GLY A 14 11.84 11.73 -13.59
N THR A 15 12.52 10.66 -13.98
CA THR A 15 13.01 10.41 -15.34
C THR A 15 12.26 9.28 -16.04
N GLN A 16 12.27 9.29 -17.37
CA GLN A 16 11.70 8.19 -18.16
C GLN A 16 12.42 6.84 -17.92
N GLU A 17 13.71 6.86 -17.60
CA GLU A 17 14.45 5.64 -17.28
C GLU A 17 14.04 5.07 -15.93
N GLY A 18 13.91 5.91 -14.90
CA GLY A 18 13.43 5.46 -13.60
C GLY A 18 12.00 4.91 -13.64
N GLN A 19 11.11 5.55 -14.41
CA GLN A 19 9.75 5.04 -14.65
C GLN A 19 9.76 3.63 -15.29
N ARG A 20 10.64 3.38 -16.27
CA ARG A 20 10.77 2.03 -16.86
C ARG A 20 11.34 0.99 -15.89
N VAL A 21 12.17 1.39 -14.93
CA VAL A 21 12.65 0.49 -13.86
C VAL A 21 11.50 0.10 -12.95
N LEU A 22 10.66 1.07 -12.57
CA LEU A 22 9.45 0.83 -11.79
C LEU A 22 8.47 -0.11 -12.52
N GLU A 23 8.16 0.17 -13.80
CA GLU A 23 7.28 -0.67 -14.62
C GLU A 23 7.76 -2.13 -14.66
N ARG A 24 9.06 -2.37 -14.91
CA ARG A 24 9.63 -3.73 -14.93
C ARG A 24 9.58 -4.41 -13.57
N PHE A 25 9.72 -3.65 -12.49
CA PHE A 25 9.60 -4.19 -11.15
C PHE A 25 8.16 -4.64 -10.89
N LEU A 26 7.18 -3.79 -11.21
CA LEU A 26 5.77 -4.10 -11.08
C LEU A 26 5.35 -5.32 -11.91
N ASP A 27 5.83 -5.42 -13.15
CA ASP A 27 5.60 -6.59 -14.01
C ASP A 27 6.13 -7.90 -13.39
N ALA A 28 7.25 -7.84 -12.68
CA ALA A 28 7.86 -8.99 -12.00
C ALA A 28 7.23 -9.27 -10.62
N HIS A 29 6.54 -8.28 -10.05
CA HIS A 29 6.03 -8.28 -8.68
C HIS A 29 4.58 -7.77 -8.63
N PRO A 30 3.66 -8.32 -9.45
CA PRO A 30 2.31 -7.79 -9.61
C PRO A 30 1.51 -7.79 -8.30
N ASP A 31 1.85 -8.70 -7.39
CA ASP A 31 1.16 -8.85 -6.11
C ASP A 31 1.90 -8.22 -4.93
N THR A 32 2.88 -7.33 -5.17
CA THR A 32 3.70 -6.77 -4.09
C THR A 32 3.20 -5.44 -3.55
N PHE A 33 2.35 -4.72 -4.25
CA PHE A 33 1.85 -3.41 -3.83
C PHE A 33 0.34 -3.32 -4.04
N VAL A 34 -0.31 -2.42 -3.31
CA VAL A 34 -1.75 -2.16 -3.50
C VAL A 34 -2.03 -1.45 -4.81
N ASP A 35 -1.10 -0.62 -5.27
CA ASP A 35 -1.10 0.05 -6.57
C ASP A 35 0.32 0.49 -6.97
N ASP A 36 0.44 1.18 -8.11
CA ASP A 36 1.71 1.68 -8.63
C ASP A 36 2.28 2.83 -7.78
N TYR A 37 1.44 3.59 -7.06
CA TYR A 37 1.88 4.71 -6.24
C TYR A 37 2.58 4.22 -4.96
N ALA A 38 2.03 3.21 -4.32
CA ALA A 38 2.62 2.45 -3.22
C ALA A 38 4.03 1.92 -3.56
N ALA A 39 4.29 1.63 -4.83
CA ALA A 39 5.59 1.14 -5.29
C ALA A 39 6.67 2.21 -5.45
N THR A 40 6.33 3.50 -5.31
CA THR A 40 7.27 4.61 -5.54
C THR A 40 8.22 4.86 -4.38
N ASP A 41 7.78 4.66 -3.14
CA ASP A 41 8.63 4.63 -1.96
C ASP A 41 8.00 3.87 -0.76
N PRO A 42 8.79 3.43 0.23
CA PRO A 42 8.29 2.63 1.35
C PRO A 42 7.28 3.33 2.26
N THR A 43 7.29 4.66 2.29
CA THR A 43 6.33 5.47 3.04
C THR A 43 4.97 5.39 2.36
N GLU A 44 4.94 5.52 1.03
CA GLU A 44 3.72 5.40 0.24
C GLU A 44 3.18 3.97 0.25
N ASP A 45 4.05 2.95 0.23
CA ASP A 45 3.64 1.56 0.43
C ASP A 45 2.86 1.37 1.73
N PHE A 46 3.37 1.91 2.84
CA PHE A 46 2.68 1.87 4.12
C PHE A 46 1.40 2.71 4.11
N ALA A 47 1.45 3.93 3.57
CA ALA A 47 0.31 4.85 3.56
C ALA A 47 -0.87 4.28 2.77
N GLU A 48 -0.62 3.79 1.56
CA GLU A 48 -1.65 3.20 0.70
C GLU A 48 -2.15 1.86 1.26
N THR A 49 -1.27 0.99 1.76
CA THR A 49 -1.70 -0.25 2.42
C THR A 49 -2.59 0.04 3.64
N PHE A 50 -2.22 1.04 4.45
CA PHE A 50 -3.02 1.47 5.59
C PHE A 50 -4.36 2.09 5.17
N ALA A 51 -4.38 2.88 4.09
CA ALA A 51 -5.61 3.45 3.53
C ALA A 51 -6.57 2.35 3.06
N VAL A 52 -6.07 1.33 2.36
CA VAL A 52 -6.83 0.14 1.97
C VAL A 52 -7.40 -0.59 3.19
N TRP A 53 -6.57 -0.82 4.22
CA TRP A 53 -7.05 -1.42 5.47
C TRP A 53 -8.15 -0.58 6.14
N CYS A 54 -8.00 0.74 6.21
CA CYS A 54 -9.01 1.63 6.76
C CYS A 54 -10.32 1.61 5.95
N ALA A 55 -10.24 1.48 4.62
CA ALA A 55 -11.39 1.46 3.72
C ALA A 55 -12.18 0.15 3.83
N LEU A 56 -11.48 -0.99 3.84
CA LEU A 56 -12.10 -2.32 3.84
C LEU A 56 -12.47 -2.83 5.25
N GLY A 57 -11.78 -2.36 6.29
CA GLY A 57 -11.97 -2.83 7.67
C GLY A 57 -11.33 -4.20 7.94
N GLU A 58 -11.63 -4.79 9.09
CA GLU A 58 -11.11 -6.12 9.50
C GLU A 58 -11.52 -7.25 8.52
N ASP A 59 -12.61 -7.05 7.78
CA ASP A 59 -13.15 -7.99 6.78
C ASP A 59 -12.45 -7.90 5.41
N GLY A 60 -11.52 -6.95 5.22
CA GLY A 60 -10.87 -6.67 3.93
C GLY A 60 -9.83 -7.68 3.46
N ALA A 61 -9.30 -8.50 4.38
CA ALA A 61 -8.33 -9.54 4.06
C ALA A 61 -9.08 -10.85 3.72
N ASP A 62 -9.76 -10.89 2.58
CA ASP A 62 -10.53 -12.07 2.13
C ASP A 62 -9.71 -13.04 1.26
N GLY A 63 -8.43 -12.76 1.05
CA GLY A 63 -7.54 -13.57 0.20
C GLY A 63 -7.48 -13.09 -1.26
N SER A 64 -8.22 -12.03 -1.62
CA SER A 64 -8.25 -11.48 -2.98
C SER A 64 -7.29 -10.32 -3.23
N HIS A 65 -6.75 -9.71 -2.18
CA HIS A 65 -5.86 -8.56 -2.33
C HIS A 65 -4.39 -9.01 -2.33
N PRO A 66 -3.56 -8.46 -3.23
CA PRO A 66 -2.14 -8.81 -3.32
C PRO A 66 -1.36 -8.58 -2.01
N VAL A 67 -1.94 -7.79 -1.10
CA VAL A 67 -1.30 -7.35 0.14
C VAL A 67 -1.93 -7.94 1.40
N ASP A 68 -2.78 -8.97 1.28
CA ASP A 68 -3.62 -9.47 2.37
C ASP A 68 -2.87 -9.83 3.66
N GLN A 69 -1.68 -10.42 3.54
CA GLN A 69 -0.86 -10.69 4.72
C GLN A 69 -0.51 -9.42 5.48
N ARG A 70 -0.22 -8.31 4.77
CA ARG A 70 0.08 -7.02 5.41
C ARG A 70 -1.17 -6.37 6.01
N LEU A 71 -2.34 -6.53 5.39
CA LEU A 71 -3.61 -6.08 5.97
C LEU A 71 -3.90 -6.85 7.28
N HIS A 72 -3.66 -8.16 7.29
CA HIS A 72 -3.79 -8.99 8.48
C HIS A 72 -2.79 -8.58 9.58
N ASP A 73 -1.54 -8.29 9.22
CA ASP A 73 -0.51 -7.85 10.16
C ASP A 73 -0.89 -6.50 10.80
N ILE A 74 -1.40 -5.54 10.02
CA ILE A 74 -1.93 -4.26 10.53
C ILE A 74 -3.11 -4.49 11.49
N ALA A 75 -4.08 -5.34 11.10
CA ALA A 75 -5.24 -5.65 11.93
C ALA A 75 -4.84 -6.32 13.27
N SER A 76 -3.74 -7.07 13.27
CA SER A 76 -3.23 -7.78 14.44
C SER A 76 -2.34 -6.92 15.35
N ASP A 77 -1.90 -5.74 14.90
CA ASP A 77 -1.01 -4.87 15.66
C ASP A 77 -1.80 -3.87 16.55
N PRO A 78 -1.81 -4.04 17.88
CA PRO A 78 -2.52 -3.15 18.79
C PRO A 78 -1.95 -1.72 18.81
N SER A 79 -0.70 -1.52 18.41
CA SER A 79 -0.09 -0.19 18.34
C SER A 79 -0.69 0.65 17.19
N VAL A 80 -1.18 -0.01 16.14
CA VAL A 80 -1.85 0.63 15.01
C VAL A 80 -3.36 0.74 15.26
N THR A 81 -4.00 -0.37 15.64
CA THR A 81 -5.47 -0.42 15.79
C THR A 81 -6.00 0.46 16.92
N SER A 82 -5.23 0.67 17.98
CA SER A 82 -5.64 1.53 19.12
C SER A 82 -5.72 3.02 18.79
N VAL A 83 -5.05 3.48 17.72
CA VAL A 83 -4.99 4.91 17.34
C VAL A 83 -5.67 5.21 16.00
N ALA A 84 -5.90 4.18 15.18
CA ALA A 84 -6.39 4.36 13.82
C ALA A 84 -7.87 4.78 13.70
N GLY A 85 -8.69 4.54 14.74
CA GLY A 85 -10.16 4.70 14.68
C GLY A 85 -10.65 6.02 14.05
N PRO A 86 -10.27 7.20 14.57
CA PRO A 86 -10.67 8.48 13.99
C PRO A 86 -10.12 8.73 12.57
N GLY A 87 -8.91 8.23 12.26
CA GLY A 87 -8.30 8.36 10.95
C GLY A 87 -9.05 7.55 9.89
N CYS A 88 -9.27 6.26 10.16
CA CYS A 88 -10.02 5.39 9.26
C CYS A 88 -11.48 5.84 9.08
N ALA A 89 -12.10 6.42 10.11
CA ALA A 89 -13.45 6.98 9.99
C ALA A 89 -13.50 8.13 8.96
N ARG A 90 -12.48 8.99 8.91
CA ARG A 90 -12.40 10.07 7.91
C ARG A 90 -12.20 9.54 6.49
N ILE A 91 -11.37 8.52 6.32
CA ILE A 91 -11.16 7.87 5.02
C ILE A 91 -12.48 7.29 4.51
N ARG A 92 -13.20 6.50 5.33
CA ARG A 92 -14.49 5.93 4.95
C ARG A 92 -15.54 6.99 4.62
N GLN A 93 -15.58 8.09 5.38
CA GLN A 93 -16.48 9.21 5.06
C GLN A 93 -16.12 9.85 3.71
N GLY A 94 -14.84 10.10 3.44
CA GLY A 94 -14.40 10.65 2.16
C GLY A 94 -14.75 9.76 0.96
N LEU A 95 -14.66 8.44 1.12
CA LEU A 95 -15.09 7.49 0.09
C LEU A 95 -16.60 7.53 -0.14
N ALA A 96 -17.39 7.61 0.93
CA ALA A 96 -18.86 7.73 0.84
C ALA A 96 -19.29 9.03 0.16
N ASP A 97 -18.59 10.14 0.41
CA ASP A 97 -18.89 11.45 -0.18
C ASP A 97 -18.50 11.55 -1.68
N ALA A 98 -17.60 10.67 -2.14
CA ALA A 98 -17.15 10.61 -3.53
C ALA A 98 -17.99 9.68 -4.43
N SER A 99 -18.97 8.98 -3.84
CA SER A 99 -19.87 8.00 -4.46
C SER A 99 -21.17 8.64 -4.95
#